data_AF-A0A0K1Q3L7-F1
#
_entry.id   AF-A0A0K1Q3L7-F1
#
_cell.length_a   1.000
_cell.length_b   1.000
_cell.length_c   1.000
_cell.angle_alpha   90.00
_cell.angle_beta   90.00
_cell.angle_gamma   90.00
#
_symmetry.space_group_name_H-M   'P 1'
#
loop_
_entity.id
_entity.type
_entity.pdbx_description
1 polymer ?
#
loop_
_entity_poly.entity_id
_entity_poly.type
_entity_poly.pdbx_seq_one_letter_code
_entity_poly.pdbx_strand_id
1 'polypeptide(L)'
;MHVIDRAAPDVQVQAHATLARVYTKMKNSDNLAKAEYARVRGFWNDPAAAEAKIKGAYPGEDAGATDRRLAKALNAVGEAFFYAAEEKRKAEVEPVRFPAYTGPGDKDTVLKHINGRVKDWYTKKKAAIEKVEPEYIKILDLKPVPPPKWVIAAGSRSGLMWGDLVDDFRRAPIPEAWKKDAELRGVYYDALDRASEPFKVSNAKPALKKCLDLSVKYQYFDEYSRNCEVWLAKNYKSEYHVVDELRGAPTLSNSGLDEKAPPILTDGTFWHPPAAAPEKTVVSSDESSSGKKDDSAKPAGKAAGNGGGAAKGGGKPLPGKKK
;
A
#
# COMPACT_ATOMS: atom_id res chain seq x y z
N MET A 1 20.99 15.31 -26.65
CA MET A 1 20.23 14.06 -26.39
C MET A 1 20.35 13.00 -27.49
N HIS A 2 20.98 13.25 -28.65
CA HIS A 2 21.15 12.28 -29.76
C HIS A 2 22.02 11.03 -29.48
N VAL A 3 22.60 10.89 -28.30
CA VAL A 3 23.47 9.74 -27.96
C VAL A 3 22.65 8.55 -27.46
N ILE A 4 21.52 8.80 -26.78
CA ILE A 4 20.64 7.73 -26.28
C ILE A 4 20.00 6.99 -27.46
N ASP A 5 19.52 7.72 -28.46
CA ASP A 5 18.80 7.17 -29.63
C ASP A 5 19.64 6.21 -30.51
N ARG A 6 20.96 6.15 -30.28
CA ARG A 6 21.90 5.27 -31.00
C ARG A 6 22.24 3.99 -30.25
N ALA A 7 21.82 3.85 -28.99
CA ALA A 7 22.11 2.67 -28.18
C ALA A 7 21.20 1.48 -28.56
N ALA A 8 21.46 0.29 -28.01
CA ALA A 8 20.55 -0.83 -28.16
C ALA A 8 19.18 -0.55 -27.50
N PRO A 9 18.05 -1.10 -28.01
CA PRO A 9 16.71 -0.73 -27.57
C PRO A 9 16.44 -0.87 -26.07
N ASP A 10 16.98 -1.91 -25.42
CA ASP A 10 16.90 -2.12 -23.97
C ASP A 10 17.63 -1.01 -23.19
N VAL A 11 18.78 -0.56 -23.69
CA VAL A 11 19.54 0.55 -23.11
C VAL A 11 18.81 1.88 -23.31
N GLN A 12 18.19 2.11 -24.47
CA GLN A 12 17.39 3.31 -24.72
C GLN A 12 16.25 3.43 -23.71
N VAL A 13 15.47 2.36 -23.55
CA VAL A 13 14.35 2.27 -22.60
C VAL A 13 14.82 2.55 -21.17
N GLN A 14 15.91 1.91 -20.73
CA GLN A 14 16.47 2.10 -19.39
C GLN A 14 17.03 3.52 -19.17
N ALA A 15 17.69 4.09 -20.18
CA ALA A 15 18.27 5.42 -20.11
C ALA A 15 17.18 6.50 -20.02
N HIS A 16 16.14 6.42 -20.85
CA HIS A 16 14.99 7.34 -20.78
C HIS A 16 14.27 7.22 -19.43
N ALA A 17 14.02 6.01 -18.93
CA ALA A 17 13.41 5.83 -17.62
C ALA A 17 14.28 6.39 -16.49
N THR A 18 15.60 6.18 -16.54
CA THR A 18 16.54 6.72 -15.55
C THR A 18 16.56 8.25 -15.57
N LEU A 19 16.60 8.85 -16.76
CA LEU A 19 16.54 10.29 -16.92
C LEU A 19 15.20 10.86 -16.40
N ALA A 20 14.09 10.18 -16.68
CA ALA A 20 12.78 10.53 -16.15
C ALA A 20 12.75 10.52 -14.61
N ARG A 21 13.32 9.50 -13.96
CA ARG A 21 13.45 9.45 -12.48
C ARG A 21 14.30 10.58 -11.92
N VAL A 22 15.31 11.04 -12.65
CA VAL A 22 16.11 12.19 -12.23
C VAL A 22 15.23 13.44 -12.31
N TYR A 23 14.51 13.64 -13.41
CA TYR A 23 13.62 14.78 -13.56
C TYR A 23 12.48 14.82 -12.53
N THR A 24 11.93 13.69 -12.07
CA THR A 24 10.92 13.69 -11.00
C THR A 24 11.45 14.14 -9.64
N LYS A 25 12.78 14.15 -9.45
CA LYS A 25 13.44 14.65 -8.24
C LYS A 25 13.91 16.10 -8.37
N MET A 26 13.85 16.65 -9.58
CA MET A 26 14.27 18.02 -9.86
C MET A 26 13.07 18.97 -9.82
N LYS A 27 13.28 20.16 -9.26
CA LYS A 27 12.24 21.20 -9.25
C LYS A 27 11.92 21.63 -10.69
N ASN A 28 10.65 21.89 -10.97
CA ASN A 28 10.14 22.41 -12.25
C ASN A 28 10.48 21.54 -13.48
N SER A 29 10.73 20.24 -13.30
CA SER A 29 11.13 19.33 -14.38
C SER A 29 10.06 18.29 -14.73
N ASP A 30 8.82 18.45 -14.25
CA ASP A 30 7.73 17.49 -14.44
C ASP A 30 7.42 17.23 -15.92
N ASN A 31 7.44 18.28 -16.75
CA ASN A 31 7.21 18.14 -18.20
C ASN A 31 8.33 17.34 -18.88
N LEU A 32 9.56 17.45 -18.38
CA LEU A 32 10.69 16.66 -18.88
C LEU A 32 10.53 15.19 -18.47
N ALA A 33 10.18 14.93 -17.20
CA ALA A 33 9.87 13.57 -16.74
C ALA A 33 8.74 12.92 -17.56
N LYS A 34 7.66 13.66 -17.82
CA LYS A 34 6.54 13.23 -18.67
C LYS A 34 6.99 12.88 -20.08
N ALA A 35 7.82 13.73 -20.69
CA ALA A 35 8.32 13.51 -22.04
C ALA A 35 9.19 12.25 -22.11
N GLU A 36 10.10 12.05 -21.16
CA GLU A 36 10.97 10.86 -21.15
C GLU A 36 10.17 9.57 -20.88
N TYR A 37 9.23 9.56 -19.93
CA TYR A 37 8.34 8.41 -19.74
C TYR A 37 7.39 8.18 -20.92
N ALA A 38 7.01 9.21 -21.66
CA ALA A 38 6.25 9.04 -22.90
C ALA A 38 7.08 8.34 -23.98
N ARG A 39 8.38 8.64 -24.09
CA ARG A 39 9.28 7.90 -24.99
C ARG A 39 9.38 6.43 -24.60
N VAL A 40 9.58 6.13 -23.31
CA VAL A 40 9.61 4.74 -22.81
C VAL A 40 8.34 3.98 -23.18
N ARG A 41 7.15 4.56 -22.97
CA ARG A 41 5.89 3.93 -23.39
C ARG A 41 5.80 3.78 -24.90
N GLY A 42 6.30 4.75 -25.66
CA GLY A 42 6.36 4.72 -27.12
C GLY A 42 7.16 3.52 -27.67
N PHE A 43 8.25 3.12 -26.99
CA PHE A 43 8.99 1.90 -27.35
C PHE A 43 8.15 0.63 -27.24
N TRP A 44 7.13 0.63 -26.38
CA TRP A 44 6.29 -0.54 -26.10
C TRP A 44 4.89 -0.48 -26.73
N ASN A 45 4.68 0.40 -27.72
CA ASN A 45 3.42 0.45 -28.48
C ASN A 45 3.16 -0.82 -29.28
N ASP A 46 4.23 -1.48 -29.76
CA ASP A 46 4.19 -2.81 -30.35
C ASP A 46 5.10 -3.73 -29.53
N PRO A 47 4.56 -4.43 -28.50
CA PRO A 47 5.35 -5.27 -27.61
C PRO A 47 6.10 -6.38 -28.34
N ALA A 48 5.52 -6.97 -29.39
CA ALA A 48 6.14 -8.06 -30.13
C ALA A 48 7.35 -7.57 -30.94
N ALA A 49 7.21 -6.43 -31.62
CA ALA A 49 8.33 -5.81 -32.31
C ALA A 49 9.41 -5.31 -31.33
N ALA A 50 9.02 -4.76 -30.18
CA ALA A 50 9.96 -4.32 -29.15
C ALA A 50 10.76 -5.48 -28.57
N GLU A 51 10.09 -6.59 -28.22
CA GLU A 51 10.71 -7.81 -27.76
C GLU A 51 11.69 -8.37 -28.79
N ALA A 52 11.27 -8.50 -30.06
CA ALA A 52 12.10 -9.02 -31.13
C ALA A 52 13.37 -8.15 -31.34
N LYS A 53 13.22 -6.82 -31.28
CA LYS A 53 14.35 -5.87 -31.39
C LYS A 53 15.34 -6.03 -30.24
N ILE A 54 14.88 -6.22 -29.01
CA ILE A 54 15.76 -6.44 -27.85
C ILE A 54 16.48 -7.79 -27.98
N LYS A 55 15.77 -8.86 -28.32
CA LYS A 55 16.35 -10.19 -28.51
C LYS A 55 17.38 -10.23 -29.66
N GLY A 56 17.16 -9.45 -30.71
CA GLY A 56 18.07 -9.37 -31.86
C GLY A 56 19.25 -8.41 -31.71
N ALA A 57 19.30 -7.58 -30.67
CA ALA A 57 20.32 -6.54 -30.53
C ALA A 57 21.72 -7.08 -30.16
N TYR A 58 21.79 -8.27 -29.56
CA TYR A 58 23.03 -8.85 -29.04
C TYR A 58 23.24 -10.28 -29.58
N PRO A 59 23.73 -10.42 -30.83
CA PRO A 59 23.96 -11.74 -31.41
C PRO A 59 25.04 -12.48 -30.61
N GLY A 60 24.73 -13.69 -30.16
CA GLY A 60 25.66 -14.56 -29.44
C GLY A 60 25.52 -14.56 -27.90
N GLU A 61 24.62 -13.75 -27.33
CA GLU A 61 24.24 -13.88 -25.92
C GLU A 61 23.40 -15.15 -25.68
N ASP A 62 23.51 -15.73 -24.48
CA ASP A 62 22.66 -16.83 -24.06
C ASP A 62 21.23 -16.35 -23.75
N ALA A 63 20.30 -17.32 -23.68
CA ALA A 63 18.89 -17.04 -23.43
C ALA A 63 18.65 -16.34 -22.09
N GLY A 64 19.43 -16.66 -21.05
CA GLY A 64 19.29 -16.06 -19.72
C GLY A 64 19.72 -14.59 -19.70
N ALA A 65 20.82 -14.24 -20.37
CA ALA A 65 21.24 -12.86 -20.54
C ALA A 65 20.19 -12.04 -21.31
N THR A 66 19.67 -12.61 -22.39
CA THR A 66 18.61 -12.02 -23.22
C THR A 66 17.34 -11.75 -22.39
N ASP A 67 16.89 -12.73 -21.61
CA ASP A 67 15.70 -12.62 -20.76
C ASP A 67 15.88 -11.57 -19.66
N ARG A 68 17.08 -11.45 -19.07
CA ARG A 68 17.39 -10.40 -18.07
C ARG A 68 17.28 -9.00 -18.67
N ARG A 69 17.80 -8.79 -19.89
CA ARG A 69 17.68 -7.48 -20.58
C ARG A 69 16.23 -7.14 -20.85
N LEU A 70 15.46 -8.10 -21.35
CA LEU A 70 14.04 -7.93 -21.59
C LEU A 70 13.29 -7.61 -20.30
N ALA A 71 13.58 -8.32 -19.20
CA ALA A 71 12.99 -8.07 -17.89
C ALA A 71 13.33 -6.67 -17.34
N LYS A 72 14.56 -6.19 -17.50
CA LYS A 72 14.96 -4.82 -17.13
C LYS A 72 14.24 -3.76 -17.96
N ALA A 73 14.13 -3.98 -19.28
CA ALA A 73 13.38 -3.09 -20.17
C ALA A 73 11.90 -3.05 -19.78
N LEU A 74 11.27 -4.20 -19.56
CA LEU A 74 9.89 -4.31 -19.08
C LEU A 74 9.68 -3.62 -17.74
N ASN A 75 10.65 -3.73 -16.81
CA ASN A 75 10.58 -3.03 -15.53
C ASN A 75 10.56 -1.51 -15.72
N ALA A 76 11.37 -0.96 -16.64
CA ALA A 76 11.33 0.46 -17.00
C ALA A 76 10.01 0.86 -17.71
N VAL A 77 9.46 -0.03 -18.54
CA VAL A 77 8.16 0.18 -19.19
C VAL A 77 7.03 0.21 -18.15
N GLY A 78 7.00 -0.75 -17.23
CA GLY A 78 6.03 -0.80 -16.13
C GLY A 78 6.05 0.47 -15.28
N GLU A 79 7.24 0.99 -14.98
CA GLU A 79 7.44 2.27 -14.29
C GLU A 79 6.80 3.43 -15.06
N ALA A 80 7.02 3.50 -16.37
CA ALA A 80 6.51 4.57 -17.22
C ALA A 80 4.97 4.56 -17.33
N PHE A 81 4.38 3.37 -17.43
CA PHE A 81 2.91 3.22 -17.40
C PHE A 81 2.35 3.57 -16.02
N PHE A 82 2.99 3.14 -14.94
CA PHE A 82 2.59 3.48 -13.58
C PHE A 82 2.65 4.97 -13.31
N TYR A 83 3.73 5.64 -13.74
CA TYR A 83 3.84 7.10 -13.64
C TYR A 83 2.71 7.81 -14.38
N ALA A 84 2.38 7.38 -15.61
CA ALA A 84 1.28 7.97 -16.37
C ALA A 84 -0.09 7.76 -15.69
N ALA A 85 -0.32 6.60 -15.07
CA ALA A 85 -1.52 6.31 -14.31
C ALA A 85 -1.62 7.17 -13.04
N GLU A 86 -0.50 7.36 -12.33
CA GLU A 86 -0.42 8.25 -11.16
C GLU A 86 -0.68 9.71 -11.52
N GLU A 87 -0.15 10.20 -12.64
CA GLU A 87 -0.43 11.56 -13.11
C GLU A 87 -1.92 11.75 -13.44
N LYS A 88 -2.55 10.77 -14.07
CA LYS A 88 -4.00 10.79 -14.29
C LYS A 88 -4.78 10.73 -12.98
N ARG A 89 -4.36 9.91 -12.01
CA ARG A 89 -4.99 9.84 -10.67
C ARG A 89 -4.93 11.20 -9.97
N LYS A 90 -3.77 11.85 -9.97
CA LYS A 90 -3.58 13.20 -9.40
C LYS A 90 -4.43 14.26 -10.09
N ALA A 91 -4.59 14.17 -11.41
CA ALA A 91 -5.36 15.14 -12.18
C ALA A 91 -6.88 14.95 -12.06
N GLU A 92 -7.36 13.71 -11.95
CA GLU A 92 -8.79 13.39 -12.10
C GLU A 92 -9.45 12.98 -10.77
N VAL A 93 -8.75 12.23 -9.91
CA VAL A 93 -9.33 11.64 -8.68
C VAL A 93 -9.04 12.49 -7.46
N GLU A 94 -7.78 12.91 -7.27
CA GLU A 94 -7.37 13.69 -6.09
C GLU A 94 -8.06 15.05 -5.92
N PRO A 95 -8.46 15.79 -6.98
CA PRO A 95 -9.18 17.05 -6.83
C PRO A 95 -10.62 16.87 -6.34
N VAL A 96 -11.19 15.66 -6.44
CA VAL A 96 -12.58 15.39 -6.03
C VAL A 96 -12.64 15.16 -4.51
N ARG A 97 -12.64 16.27 -3.77
CA ARG A 97 -12.61 16.29 -2.29
C ARG A 97 -14.00 16.21 -1.66
N PHE A 98 -14.07 15.58 -0.49
CA PHE A 98 -15.30 15.43 0.27
C PHE A 98 -15.90 16.82 0.58
N PRO A 99 -17.21 17.03 0.38
CA PRO A 99 -17.86 18.30 0.66
C PRO A 99 -18.10 18.44 2.16
N ALA A 100 -17.26 19.21 2.85
CA ALA A 100 -17.44 19.51 4.27
C ALA A 100 -18.77 20.24 4.50
N TYR A 101 -19.48 19.85 5.56
CA TYR A 101 -20.71 20.53 5.97
C TYR A 101 -20.40 21.63 6.98
N THR A 102 -20.84 22.86 6.68
CA THR A 102 -20.65 24.05 7.54
C THR A 102 -21.97 24.73 7.90
N GLY A 103 -23.11 24.08 7.64
CA GLY A 103 -24.43 24.63 7.87
C GLY A 103 -24.96 24.42 9.30
N PRO A 104 -26.21 24.83 9.56
CA PRO A 104 -26.85 24.63 10.85
C PRO A 104 -26.97 23.15 11.21
N GLY A 105 -27.03 22.85 12.51
CA GLY A 105 -27.10 21.49 13.03
C GLY A 105 -28.49 20.87 13.02
N ASP A 106 -29.39 21.23 12.10
CA ASP A 106 -30.72 20.61 12.04
C ASP A 106 -30.72 19.38 11.13
N LYS A 107 -31.60 18.42 11.44
CA LYS A 107 -31.72 17.13 10.74
C LYS A 107 -31.96 17.31 9.23
N ASP A 108 -32.80 18.26 8.86
CA ASP A 108 -33.24 18.43 7.48
C ASP A 108 -32.13 19.01 6.59
N THR A 109 -31.37 20.00 7.07
CA THR A 109 -30.25 20.59 6.33
C THR A 109 -29.11 19.60 6.13
N VAL A 110 -28.77 18.80 7.14
CA VAL A 110 -27.75 17.75 7.03
C VAL A 110 -28.19 16.65 6.07
N LEU A 111 -29.44 16.18 6.16
CA LEU A 111 -29.96 15.19 5.21
C LEU A 111 -29.99 15.73 3.77
N LYS A 112 -30.31 17.01 3.57
CA LYS A 112 -30.20 17.66 2.24
C LYS A 112 -28.75 17.70 1.74
N HIS A 113 -27.78 17.98 2.61
CA HIS A 113 -26.36 17.95 2.24
C HIS A 113 -25.88 16.54 1.85
N ILE A 114 -26.29 15.52 2.60
CA ILE A 114 -25.96 14.11 2.30
C ILE A 114 -26.59 13.69 0.96
N ASN A 115 -27.90 13.90 0.81
CA ASN A 115 -28.63 13.46 -0.38
C ASN A 115 -28.33 14.29 -1.64
N GLY A 116 -27.79 15.50 -1.49
CA GLY A 116 -27.32 16.35 -2.58
C GLY A 116 -25.81 16.30 -2.73
N ARG A 117 -25.09 17.13 -1.97
CA ARG A 117 -23.64 17.39 -2.15
C ARG A 117 -22.79 16.13 -1.98
N VAL A 118 -23.02 15.32 -0.94
CA VAL A 118 -22.25 14.09 -0.72
C VAL A 118 -22.55 13.07 -1.82
N LYS A 119 -23.82 12.96 -2.23
CA LYS A 119 -24.24 12.11 -3.35
C LYS A 119 -23.57 12.47 -4.67
N ASP A 120 -23.58 13.74 -5.01
CA ASP A 120 -22.93 14.26 -6.21
C ASP A 120 -21.41 14.03 -6.15
N TRP A 121 -20.81 14.24 -4.97
CA TRP A 121 -19.38 14.02 -4.76
C TRP A 121 -18.98 12.57 -5.00
N TYR A 122 -19.61 11.60 -4.33
CA TYR A 122 -19.18 10.21 -4.48
C TYR A 122 -19.47 9.69 -5.89
N THR A 123 -20.52 10.17 -6.55
CA THR A 123 -20.82 9.82 -7.94
C THR A 123 -19.74 10.33 -8.88
N LYS A 124 -19.29 11.57 -8.70
CA LYS A 124 -18.16 12.15 -9.45
C LYS A 124 -16.85 11.43 -9.15
N LYS A 125 -16.56 11.15 -7.88
CA LYS A 125 -15.33 10.47 -7.47
C LYS A 125 -15.29 9.04 -8.00
N LYS A 126 -16.41 8.31 -7.94
CA LYS A 126 -16.58 6.99 -8.58
C LYS A 126 -16.24 7.05 -10.06
N ALA A 127 -16.86 7.96 -10.82
CA ALA A 127 -16.61 8.09 -12.26
C ALA A 127 -15.14 8.45 -12.56
N ALA A 128 -14.51 9.29 -11.74
CA ALA A 128 -13.09 9.61 -11.87
C ALA A 128 -12.20 8.37 -11.63
N ILE A 129 -12.52 7.54 -10.63
CA ILE A 129 -11.78 6.30 -10.37
C ILE A 129 -11.96 5.32 -11.53
N GLU A 130 -13.18 5.10 -12.01
CA GLU A 130 -13.48 4.22 -13.15
C GLU A 130 -12.80 4.67 -14.44
N LYS A 131 -12.54 5.97 -14.60
CA LYS A 131 -11.78 6.54 -15.72
C LYS A 131 -10.27 6.26 -15.62
N VAL A 132 -9.71 6.22 -14.40
CA VAL A 132 -8.27 6.07 -14.17
C VAL A 132 -7.85 4.61 -13.97
N GLU A 133 -8.69 3.79 -13.35
CA GLU A 133 -8.41 2.38 -13.06
C GLU A 133 -7.91 1.57 -14.27
N PRO A 134 -8.47 1.71 -15.50
CA PRO A 134 -7.95 1.04 -16.69
C PRO A 134 -6.49 1.34 -17.02
N GLU A 135 -5.95 2.48 -16.59
CA GLU A 135 -4.54 2.83 -16.81
C GLU A 135 -3.60 1.99 -15.96
N TYR A 136 -4.03 1.56 -14.77
CA TYR A 136 -3.29 0.60 -13.95
C TYR A 136 -3.41 -0.82 -14.52
N ILE A 137 -4.57 -1.18 -15.09
CA ILE A 137 -4.77 -2.50 -15.71
C ILE A 137 -3.81 -2.73 -16.88
N LYS A 138 -3.46 -1.69 -17.65
CA LYS A 138 -2.45 -1.79 -18.73
C LYS A 138 -1.11 -2.39 -18.26
N ILE A 139 -0.74 -2.19 -17.00
CA ILE A 139 0.50 -2.74 -16.41
C ILE A 139 0.39 -4.25 -16.20
N LEU A 140 -0.80 -4.73 -15.82
CA LEU A 140 -1.08 -6.17 -15.66
C LEU A 140 -1.08 -6.89 -17.00
N ASP A 141 -1.44 -6.19 -18.07
CA ASP A 141 -1.52 -6.73 -19.42
C ASP A 141 -0.21 -6.59 -20.22
N LEU A 142 0.86 -6.07 -19.61
CA LEU A 142 2.16 -5.93 -20.27
C LEU A 142 2.67 -7.28 -20.75
N LYS A 143 3.05 -7.31 -22.03
CA LYS A 143 3.64 -8.47 -22.71
C LYS A 143 5.15 -8.32 -22.84
N PRO A 144 5.90 -9.43 -22.87
CA PRO A 144 5.44 -10.82 -22.77
C PRO A 144 5.06 -11.27 -21.35
N VAL A 145 5.75 -10.75 -20.33
CA VAL A 145 5.47 -11.03 -18.92
C VAL A 145 5.45 -9.71 -18.15
N PRO A 146 4.39 -9.40 -17.40
CA PRO A 146 4.30 -8.12 -16.71
C PRO A 146 5.26 -8.09 -15.50
N PRO A 147 5.95 -6.97 -15.22
CA PRO A 147 6.89 -6.87 -14.11
C PRO A 147 6.17 -7.00 -12.75
N PRO A 148 6.55 -7.97 -11.88
CA PRO A 148 5.87 -8.20 -10.60
C PRO A 148 5.73 -6.96 -9.73
N LYS A 149 6.82 -6.19 -9.58
CA LYS A 149 6.83 -4.93 -8.82
C LYS A 149 5.71 -3.98 -9.26
N TRP A 150 5.62 -3.72 -10.57
CA TRP A 150 4.66 -2.76 -11.10
C TRP A 150 3.24 -3.30 -11.12
N VAL A 151 3.07 -4.62 -11.29
CA VAL A 151 1.77 -5.29 -11.15
C VAL A 151 1.21 -5.11 -9.74
N ILE A 152 2.04 -5.32 -8.72
CA ILE A 152 1.65 -5.15 -7.31
C ILE A 152 1.38 -3.67 -7.00
N ALA A 153 2.25 -2.77 -7.45
CA ALA A 153 2.04 -1.33 -7.31
C ALA A 153 0.73 -0.86 -7.95
N ALA A 154 0.44 -1.33 -9.17
CA ALA A 154 -0.79 -1.02 -9.90
C ALA A 154 -2.04 -1.52 -9.17
N GLY A 155 -2.03 -2.77 -8.70
CA GLY A 155 -3.14 -3.35 -7.93
C GLY A 155 -3.36 -2.64 -6.58
N SER A 156 -2.28 -2.24 -5.92
CA SER A 156 -2.33 -1.45 -4.69
C SER A 156 -2.98 -0.09 -4.93
N ARG A 157 -2.50 0.67 -5.93
CA ARG A 157 -3.06 1.99 -6.25
C ARG A 157 -4.51 1.93 -6.71
N SER A 158 -4.89 0.96 -7.57
CA SER A 158 -6.29 0.82 -8.00
C SER A 158 -7.21 0.48 -6.83
N GLY A 159 -6.82 -0.46 -5.98
CA GLY A 159 -7.60 -0.84 -4.80
C GLY A 159 -7.69 0.28 -3.77
N LEU A 160 -6.60 1.01 -3.53
CA LEU A 160 -6.57 2.12 -2.57
C LEU A 160 -7.35 3.34 -3.06
N MET A 161 -7.53 3.59 -4.36
CA MET A 161 -8.45 4.64 -4.81
C MET A 161 -9.87 4.41 -4.29
N TRP A 162 -10.34 3.15 -4.34
CA TRP A 162 -11.63 2.75 -3.77
C TRP A 162 -11.58 2.71 -2.24
N GLY A 163 -10.49 2.26 -1.65
CA GLY A 163 -10.27 2.25 -0.21
C GLY A 163 -10.29 3.66 0.42
N ASP A 164 -9.67 4.63 -0.24
CA ASP A 164 -9.63 6.04 0.14
C ASP A 164 -11.00 6.69 -0.01
N LEU A 165 -11.77 6.33 -1.05
CA LEU A 165 -13.17 6.75 -1.16
C LEU A 165 -13.98 6.30 0.07
N VAL A 166 -13.83 5.06 0.51
CA VAL A 166 -14.49 4.52 1.72
C VAL A 166 -13.99 5.23 2.98
N ASP A 167 -12.68 5.42 3.12
CA ASP A 167 -12.11 6.11 4.27
C ASP A 167 -12.50 7.59 4.32
N ASP A 168 -12.76 8.25 3.18
CA ASP A 168 -13.27 9.62 3.13
C ASP A 168 -14.69 9.75 3.71
N PHE A 169 -15.56 8.75 3.51
CA PHE A 169 -16.86 8.71 4.20
C PHE A 169 -16.69 8.68 5.72
N ARG A 170 -15.74 7.88 6.22
CA ARG A 170 -15.50 7.77 7.67
C ARG A 170 -14.81 8.98 8.28
N ARG A 171 -13.99 9.67 7.48
CA ARG A 171 -13.32 10.93 7.85
C ARG A 171 -14.22 12.16 7.65
N ALA A 172 -15.47 11.97 7.24
CA ALA A 172 -16.41 13.07 7.04
C ALA A 172 -16.56 13.89 8.33
N PRO A 173 -16.38 15.22 8.28
CA PRO A 173 -16.55 16.07 9.45
C PRO A 173 -18.02 16.07 9.89
N ILE A 174 -18.26 15.74 11.15
CA ILE A 174 -19.59 15.83 11.76
C ILE A 174 -19.90 17.31 12.06
N PRO A 175 -21.14 17.79 11.79
CA PRO A 175 -21.59 19.09 12.25
C PRO A 175 -21.40 19.25 13.78
N GLU A 176 -20.87 20.39 14.24
CA GLU A 176 -20.55 20.61 15.67
C GLU A 176 -21.74 20.35 16.61
N ALA A 177 -22.95 20.74 16.18
CA ALA A 177 -24.17 20.53 16.95
C ALA A 177 -24.48 19.05 17.20
N TRP A 178 -24.10 18.15 16.29
CA TRP A 178 -24.37 16.71 16.37
C TRP A 178 -23.28 15.95 17.12
N LYS A 179 -22.13 16.58 17.36
CA LYS A 179 -21.08 15.95 18.17
C LYS A 179 -21.48 15.71 19.62
N LYS A 180 -22.50 16.40 20.13
CA LYS A 180 -22.99 16.24 21.51
C LYS A 180 -24.15 15.25 21.61
N ASP A 181 -24.86 15.03 20.51
CA ASP A 181 -25.98 14.08 20.44
C ASP A 181 -25.48 12.71 19.95
N ALA A 182 -25.60 11.69 20.80
CA ALA A 182 -25.12 10.35 20.47
C ALA A 182 -25.99 9.65 19.41
N GLU A 183 -27.30 9.89 19.42
CA GLU A 183 -28.24 9.26 18.48
C GLU A 183 -28.06 9.84 17.08
N LEU A 184 -28.01 11.17 16.94
CA LEU A 184 -27.80 11.83 15.65
C LEU A 184 -26.43 11.48 15.05
N ARG A 185 -25.40 11.36 15.89
CA ARG A 185 -24.08 10.91 15.45
C ARG A 185 -24.09 9.48 14.92
N GLY A 186 -24.79 8.57 15.62
CA GLY A 186 -24.97 7.19 15.18
C GLY A 186 -25.67 7.11 13.82
N VAL A 187 -26.81 7.80 13.67
CA VAL A 187 -27.56 7.84 12.40
C VAL A 187 -26.73 8.41 11.25
N TYR A 188 -25.92 9.45 11.51
CA TYR A 188 -25.03 10.04 10.51
C TYR A 188 -24.00 9.03 10.01
N TYR A 189 -23.27 8.38 10.92
CA TYR A 189 -22.25 7.41 10.52
C TYR A 189 -22.86 6.15 9.89
N ASP A 190 -23.98 5.65 10.39
CA ASP A 190 -24.69 4.52 9.80
C ASP A 190 -25.09 4.80 8.34
N ALA A 191 -25.55 6.02 8.05
CA ALA A 191 -25.90 6.42 6.69
C ALA A 191 -24.67 6.47 5.76
N LEU A 192 -23.55 7.01 6.24
CA LEU A 192 -22.30 7.06 5.48
C LEU A 192 -21.69 5.67 5.27
N ASP A 193 -21.69 4.82 6.29
CA ASP A 193 -21.21 3.45 6.21
C ASP A 193 -22.05 2.65 5.21
N ARG A 194 -23.39 2.72 5.28
CA ARG A 194 -24.28 2.08 4.30
C ARG A 194 -24.03 2.53 2.87
N ALA A 195 -23.77 3.83 2.66
CA ALA A 195 -23.46 4.37 1.34
C ALA A 195 -22.08 3.90 0.83
N SER A 196 -21.11 3.73 1.72
CA SER A 196 -19.74 3.35 1.38
C SER A 196 -19.54 1.83 1.20
N GLU A 197 -20.38 1.01 1.85
CA GLU A 197 -20.23 -0.45 1.91
C GLU A 197 -20.13 -1.12 0.52
N PRO A 198 -20.93 -0.74 -0.50
CA PRO A 198 -20.80 -1.33 -1.83
C PRO A 198 -19.43 -1.11 -2.46
N PHE A 199 -18.82 0.05 -2.26
CA PHE A 199 -17.47 0.34 -2.78
C PHE A 199 -16.39 -0.46 -2.05
N LYS A 200 -16.58 -0.66 -0.73
CA LYS A 200 -15.68 -1.46 0.11
C LYS A 200 -15.67 -2.93 -0.35
N VAL A 201 -16.85 -3.52 -0.51
CA VAL A 201 -17.02 -4.96 -0.81
C VAL A 201 -16.77 -5.28 -2.29
N SER A 202 -17.32 -4.49 -3.21
CA SER A 202 -17.28 -4.82 -4.64
C SER A 202 -16.01 -4.36 -5.35
N ASN A 203 -15.34 -3.32 -4.84
CA ASN A 203 -14.21 -2.71 -5.55
C ASN A 203 -12.90 -2.82 -4.73
N ALA A 204 -12.87 -2.23 -3.53
CA ALA A 204 -11.63 -2.15 -2.74
C ALA A 204 -11.14 -3.53 -2.28
N LYS A 205 -12.00 -4.35 -1.65
CA LYS A 205 -11.63 -5.70 -1.18
C LYS A 205 -11.06 -6.60 -2.29
N PRO A 206 -11.74 -6.83 -3.43
CA PRO A 206 -11.22 -7.74 -4.46
C PRO A 206 -9.93 -7.22 -5.11
N ALA A 207 -9.80 -5.91 -5.34
CA ALA A 207 -8.57 -5.33 -5.90
C ALA A 207 -7.37 -5.52 -4.96
N LEU A 208 -7.53 -5.21 -3.67
CA LEU A 208 -6.46 -5.33 -2.68
C LEU A 208 -6.15 -6.80 -2.34
N LYS A 209 -7.15 -7.69 -2.35
CA LYS A 209 -6.93 -9.13 -2.24
C LYS A 209 -6.09 -9.62 -3.42
N LYS A 210 -6.43 -9.22 -4.65
CA LYS A 210 -5.66 -9.58 -5.85
C LYS A 210 -4.22 -9.05 -5.78
N CYS A 211 -4.01 -7.83 -5.30
CA CYS A 211 -2.68 -7.28 -5.02
C CYS A 211 -1.86 -8.18 -4.07
N LEU A 212 -2.47 -8.60 -2.95
CA LEU A 212 -1.82 -9.47 -1.97
C LEU A 212 -1.54 -10.87 -2.54
N ASP A 213 -2.50 -11.46 -3.26
CA ASP A 213 -2.34 -12.77 -3.92
C ASP A 213 -1.18 -12.74 -4.94
N LEU A 214 -1.05 -11.65 -5.70
CA LEU A 214 0.06 -11.47 -6.65
C LEU A 214 1.40 -11.26 -5.94
N SER A 215 1.42 -10.56 -4.82
CA SER A 215 2.61 -10.37 -3.98
C SER A 215 3.13 -11.72 -3.46
N VAL A 216 2.22 -12.58 -3.00
CA VAL A 216 2.55 -13.96 -2.58
C VAL A 216 3.03 -14.79 -3.76
N LYS A 217 2.32 -14.77 -4.90
CA LYS A 217 2.65 -15.54 -6.10
C LYS A 217 4.06 -15.22 -6.63
N TYR A 218 4.41 -13.94 -6.67
CA TYR A 218 5.72 -13.50 -7.17
C TYR A 218 6.78 -13.39 -6.09
N GLN A 219 6.44 -13.71 -4.84
CA GLN A 219 7.32 -13.58 -3.68
C GLN A 219 7.96 -12.19 -3.58
N TYR A 220 7.19 -11.15 -3.91
CA TYR A 220 7.65 -9.77 -3.93
C TYR A 220 6.84 -8.96 -2.92
N PHE A 221 7.51 -8.46 -1.88
CA PHE A 221 6.86 -7.79 -0.75
C PHE A 221 7.45 -6.40 -0.54
N ASP A 222 6.82 -5.38 -1.13
CA ASP A 222 7.21 -3.98 -0.98
C ASP A 222 6.14 -3.18 -0.23
N GLU A 223 6.34 -1.85 -0.16
CA GLU A 223 5.39 -0.94 0.47
C GLU A 223 3.99 -1.03 -0.15
N TYR A 224 3.87 -1.31 -1.46
CA TYR A 224 2.56 -1.45 -2.11
C TYR A 224 1.82 -2.70 -1.66
N SER A 225 2.51 -3.84 -1.59
CA SER A 225 1.94 -5.08 -1.04
C SER A 225 1.54 -4.90 0.43
N ARG A 226 2.34 -4.16 1.19
CA ARG A 226 2.06 -3.83 2.59
C ARG A 226 0.82 -2.96 2.72
N ASN A 227 0.65 -1.95 1.88
CA ASN A 227 -0.54 -1.11 1.89
C ASN A 227 -1.81 -1.93 1.61
N CYS A 228 -1.73 -2.95 0.74
CA CYS A 228 -2.83 -3.89 0.51
C CYS A 228 -3.19 -4.69 1.77
N GLU A 229 -2.19 -5.27 2.43
CA GLU A 229 -2.36 -6.02 3.68
C GLU A 229 -2.94 -5.15 4.80
N VAL A 230 -2.37 -3.97 5.03
CA VAL A 230 -2.80 -3.04 6.10
C VAL A 230 -4.25 -2.62 5.92
N TRP A 231 -4.64 -2.25 4.70
CA TRP A 231 -6.03 -1.86 4.45
C TRP A 231 -6.99 -3.03 4.64
N LEU A 232 -6.63 -4.24 4.17
CA LEU A 232 -7.44 -5.45 4.35
C LEU A 232 -7.55 -5.82 5.83
N ALA A 233 -6.46 -5.83 6.58
CA ALA A 233 -6.47 -6.14 8.01
C ALA A 233 -7.27 -5.10 8.82
N LYS A 234 -7.19 -3.81 8.46
CA LYS A 234 -8.00 -2.74 9.09
C LYS A 234 -9.50 -2.99 8.91
N ASN A 235 -9.93 -3.39 7.71
CA ASN A 235 -11.35 -3.48 7.33
C ASN A 235 -11.96 -4.88 7.50
N TYR A 236 -11.14 -5.93 7.51
CA TYR A 236 -11.54 -7.34 7.53
C TYR A 236 -10.67 -8.14 8.52
N LYS A 237 -10.63 -7.68 9.78
CA LYS A 237 -9.78 -8.22 10.87
C LYS A 237 -9.93 -9.72 11.12
N SER A 238 -11.09 -10.30 10.82
CA SER A 238 -11.36 -11.73 10.98
C SER A 238 -10.76 -12.58 9.87
N GLU A 239 -10.48 -11.99 8.72
CA GLU A 239 -9.99 -12.69 7.52
C GLU A 239 -8.50 -12.40 7.27
N TYR A 240 -8.03 -11.20 7.61
CA TYR A 240 -6.67 -10.75 7.32
C TYR A 240 -5.98 -10.26 8.59
N HIS A 241 -4.76 -10.75 8.80
CA HIS A 241 -3.87 -10.34 9.86
C HIS A 241 -2.57 -9.84 9.25
N VAL A 242 -2.01 -8.80 9.85
CA VAL A 242 -0.71 -8.26 9.47
C VAL A 242 0.37 -9.19 10.04
N VAL A 243 1.18 -9.80 9.17
CA VAL A 243 2.21 -10.76 9.60
C VAL A 243 3.60 -10.11 9.51
N ASP A 244 3.97 -9.35 10.55
CA ASP A 244 5.27 -8.67 10.61
C ASP A 244 6.45 -9.59 10.96
N GLU A 245 6.21 -10.70 11.65
CA GLU A 245 7.28 -11.55 12.21
C GLU A 245 7.88 -12.57 11.22
N LEU A 246 7.24 -12.84 10.08
CA LEU A 246 7.66 -13.88 9.13
C LEU A 246 8.09 -13.34 7.76
N ARG A 247 8.01 -12.02 7.54
CA ARG A 247 8.35 -11.40 6.26
C ARG A 247 9.50 -10.42 6.44
N GLY A 248 10.50 -10.52 5.56
CA GLY A 248 11.57 -9.53 5.48
C GLY A 248 10.98 -8.13 5.28
N ALA A 249 11.62 -7.11 5.87
CA ALA A 249 11.14 -5.74 5.78
C ALA A 249 10.87 -5.34 4.31
N PRO A 250 9.82 -4.54 4.03
CA PRO A 250 9.49 -4.12 2.65
C PRO A 250 10.65 -3.47 1.88
N THR A 251 11.63 -2.93 2.61
CA THR A 251 12.85 -2.32 2.07
C THR A 251 13.93 -3.33 1.66
N LEU A 252 13.78 -4.62 1.99
CA LEU A 252 14.73 -5.70 1.73
C LEU A 252 14.30 -6.63 0.59
N SER A 253 13.17 -6.35 -0.07
CA SER A 253 12.73 -7.11 -1.25
C SER A 253 13.69 -6.90 -2.42
N ASN A 254 14.68 -7.78 -2.50
CA ASN A 254 15.71 -7.77 -3.53
C ASN A 254 15.05 -8.02 -4.89
N SER A 255 15.02 -7.01 -5.75
CA SER A 255 14.73 -7.24 -7.16
C SER A 255 15.95 -7.97 -7.72
N GLY A 256 15.78 -9.21 -8.21
CA GLY A 256 16.85 -9.96 -8.87
C GLY A 256 17.36 -9.30 -10.18
N LEU A 257 16.82 -8.11 -10.51
CA LEU A 257 17.19 -7.28 -11.65
C LEU A 257 18.07 -6.09 -11.23
N ASP A 258 18.17 -5.77 -9.94
CA ASP A 258 19.08 -4.75 -9.45
C ASP A 258 20.51 -5.31 -9.40
N GLU A 259 21.33 -4.92 -10.38
CA GLU A 259 22.78 -5.19 -10.41
C GLU A 259 23.57 -4.32 -9.42
N LYS A 260 22.88 -3.59 -8.52
CA LYS A 260 23.58 -2.96 -7.40
C LYS A 260 23.98 -4.06 -6.43
N ALA A 261 25.18 -4.60 -6.64
CA ALA A 261 25.90 -5.28 -5.58
C ALA A 261 25.83 -4.37 -4.33
N PRO A 262 25.46 -4.91 -3.16
CA PRO A 262 25.49 -4.12 -1.94
C PRO A 262 26.87 -3.47 -1.83
N PRO A 263 26.98 -2.21 -1.36
CA PRO A 263 28.27 -1.57 -1.22
C PRO A 263 29.17 -2.48 -0.38
N ILE A 264 30.34 -2.79 -0.89
CA ILE A 264 31.29 -3.66 -0.18
C ILE A 264 31.95 -2.79 0.89
N LEU A 265 31.89 -3.24 2.13
CA LEU A 265 32.62 -2.66 3.24
C LEU A 265 34.14 -2.82 3.01
N THR A 266 34.94 -2.02 3.70
CA THR A 266 36.41 -2.07 3.60
C THR A 266 37.01 -3.43 3.98
N ASP A 267 36.25 -4.29 4.64
CA ASP A 267 36.61 -5.66 5.02
C ASP A 267 36.19 -6.73 3.98
N GLY A 268 35.63 -6.32 2.84
CA GLY A 268 35.18 -7.23 1.77
C GLY A 268 33.78 -7.81 1.99
N THR A 269 33.09 -7.44 3.06
CA THR A 269 31.71 -7.90 3.34
C THR A 269 30.67 -6.99 2.67
N PHE A 270 29.50 -7.53 2.35
CA PHE A 270 28.41 -6.74 1.80
C PHE A 270 27.76 -5.88 2.90
N TRP A 271 27.59 -4.58 2.65
CA TRP A 271 26.85 -3.71 3.55
C TRP A 271 25.37 -4.09 3.55
N HIS A 272 24.86 -4.40 4.73
CA HIS A 272 23.43 -4.52 4.99
C HIS A 272 22.98 -3.31 5.81
N PRO A 273 21.85 -2.66 5.47
CA PRO A 273 21.30 -1.62 6.32
C PRO A 273 21.01 -2.21 7.72
N PRO A 274 21.35 -1.50 8.80
CA PRO A 274 21.03 -1.98 10.13
C PRO A 274 19.52 -2.16 10.24
N ALA A 275 19.09 -3.34 10.71
CA ALA A 275 17.69 -3.60 11.01
C ALA A 275 17.18 -2.50 11.94
N ALA A 276 16.00 -1.93 11.64
CA ALA A 276 15.38 -0.94 12.49
C ALA A 276 15.29 -1.51 13.91
N ALA A 277 15.87 -0.79 14.87
CA ALA A 277 15.79 -1.18 16.27
C ALA A 277 14.30 -1.26 16.66
N PRO A 278 13.87 -2.29 17.42
CA PRO A 278 12.50 -2.34 17.91
C PRO A 278 12.21 -1.07 18.70
N GLU A 279 11.20 -0.31 18.26
CA GLU A 279 10.73 0.85 19.00
C GLU A 279 10.32 0.39 20.41
N LYS A 280 11.01 0.91 21.42
CA LYS A 280 10.57 0.77 22.81
C LYS A 280 9.26 1.52 22.93
N THR A 281 8.16 0.80 23.07
CA THR A 281 6.89 1.33 23.56
C THR A 281 7.09 1.85 24.98
N VAL A 282 7.32 3.16 25.09
CA VAL A 282 7.18 3.87 26.36
C VAL A 282 5.68 4.00 26.62
N VAL A 283 5.14 3.09 27.44
CA VAL A 283 3.85 3.30 28.07
C VAL A 283 4.05 4.39 29.11
N SER A 284 3.68 5.63 28.76
CA SER A 284 3.46 6.66 29.76
C SER A 284 2.18 6.32 30.52
N SER A 285 2.33 6.10 31.83
CA SER A 285 1.22 6.20 32.77
C SER A 285 1.63 7.25 33.80
N ASP A 286 1.13 8.48 33.61
CA ASP A 286 0.81 9.37 34.71
C ASP A 286 -0.36 8.70 35.48
N GLU A 287 -0.43 8.66 36.80
CA GLU A 287 -0.22 9.77 37.72
C GLU A 287 0.00 9.30 39.17
N SER A 288 0.86 10.05 39.90
CA SER A 288 0.85 10.29 41.36
C SER A 288 1.22 9.16 42.36
N SER A 289 2.41 9.27 42.96
CA SER A 289 2.51 9.70 44.36
C SER A 289 3.95 10.11 44.71
N SER A 290 4.05 11.28 45.31
CA SER A 290 5.24 11.86 45.91
C SER A 290 5.46 11.32 47.32
N GLY A 291 6.72 11.16 47.74
CA GLY A 291 7.09 11.28 49.16
C GLY A 291 7.88 10.14 49.81
N LYS A 292 9.21 10.19 49.64
CA LYS A 292 10.27 10.16 50.67
C LYS A 292 10.43 8.97 51.66
N LYS A 293 11.66 8.43 51.60
CA LYS A 293 12.45 7.64 52.57
C LYS A 293 12.12 7.85 54.07
N ASP A 294 12.15 6.77 54.85
CA ASP A 294 13.31 6.42 55.68
C ASP A 294 13.24 5.00 56.28
N ASP A 295 14.41 4.39 56.38
CA ASP A 295 14.68 3.08 56.99
C ASP A 295 14.80 3.17 58.52
N SER A 296 14.66 1.99 59.15
CA SER A 296 15.14 1.55 60.47
C SER A 296 14.21 1.65 61.70
N ALA A 297 13.70 0.48 62.13
CA ALA A 297 13.85 -0.09 63.49
C ALA A 297 13.14 -1.46 63.62
N LYS A 298 13.86 -2.43 64.21
CA LYS A 298 13.43 -3.74 64.78
C LYS A 298 12.36 -3.54 65.90
N PRO A 299 11.81 -4.57 66.59
CA PRO A 299 11.76 -6.03 66.35
C PRO A 299 10.39 -6.72 66.68
N ALA A 300 10.35 -8.05 66.46
CA ALA A 300 9.67 -9.09 67.27
C ALA A 300 8.18 -9.39 67.07
N GLY A 301 7.86 -10.70 66.97
CA GLY A 301 6.61 -11.25 67.52
C GLY A 301 5.84 -12.26 66.66
N LYS A 302 6.17 -13.55 66.84
CA LYS A 302 5.28 -14.74 66.97
C LYS A 302 4.02 -14.94 66.07
N ALA A 303 3.95 -16.21 65.61
CA ALA A 303 2.76 -17.07 65.47
C ALA A 303 1.75 -16.70 64.36
N ALA A 304 0.91 -17.58 63.81
CA ALA A 304 0.84 -19.02 63.61
C ALA A 304 -0.50 -19.26 62.86
N GLY A 305 -0.57 -20.28 62.00
CA GLY A 305 -1.85 -20.85 61.52
C GLY A 305 -2.51 -20.12 60.34
N ASN A 306 -3.36 -20.74 59.54
CA ASN A 306 -3.75 -22.13 59.36
C ASN A 306 -4.68 -22.16 58.12
N GLY A 307 -4.71 -23.28 57.39
CA GLY A 307 -5.81 -23.71 56.51
C GLY A 307 -5.89 -23.03 55.13
N GLY A 308 -6.18 -23.72 54.03
CA GLY A 308 -6.59 -25.12 53.85
C GLY A 308 -7.29 -25.26 52.48
N GLY A 309 -7.21 -26.46 51.90
CA GLY A 309 -8.11 -26.99 50.84
C GLY A 309 -7.76 -26.59 49.40
N ALA A 310 -7.19 -27.47 48.56
CA ALA A 310 -7.85 -28.58 47.83
C ALA A 310 -8.94 -28.09 46.85
N ALA A 311 -9.14 -28.57 45.63
CA ALA A 311 -8.48 -29.48 44.71
C ALA A 311 -9.27 -29.34 43.38
N LYS A 312 -8.67 -29.64 42.22
CA LYS A 312 -9.38 -30.27 41.08
C LYS A 312 -8.40 -30.69 39.99
N GLY A 313 -8.15 -31.99 39.93
CA GLY A 313 -7.71 -32.69 38.73
C GLY A 313 -8.90 -33.11 37.87
N GLY A 314 -8.60 -33.61 36.67
CA GLY A 314 -9.54 -34.35 35.83
C GLY A 314 -9.48 -33.92 34.37
N GLY A 315 -8.61 -34.58 33.60
CA GLY A 315 -8.48 -34.36 32.17
C GLY A 315 -9.30 -35.32 31.30
N LYS A 316 -9.50 -34.86 30.05
CA LYS A 316 -9.59 -35.60 28.75
C LYS A 316 -10.78 -36.56 28.54
N PRO A 317 -11.07 -37.01 27.28
CA PRO A 317 -10.67 -36.53 25.94
C PRO A 317 -11.82 -36.49 24.88
N LEU A 318 -11.45 -36.07 23.66
CA LEU A 318 -12.16 -36.11 22.38
C LEU A 318 -12.80 -37.46 22.00
N PRO A 319 -13.86 -37.47 21.16
CA PRO A 319 -14.18 -38.60 20.30
C PRO A 319 -14.02 -38.28 18.80
N GLY A 320 -13.53 -39.29 18.06
CA GLY A 320 -13.28 -39.27 16.64
C GLY A 320 -14.43 -39.77 15.77
N LYS A 321 -14.16 -39.71 14.46
CA LYS A 321 -14.89 -40.18 13.27
C LYS A 321 -15.62 -41.53 13.42
N LYS A 322 -16.81 -41.63 12.80
CA LYS A 322 -17.09 -42.40 11.57
C LYS A 322 -18.61 -42.47 11.30
N LYS A 323 -19.02 -42.07 10.10
CA LYS A 323 -19.54 -42.97 9.05
C LYS A 323 -19.57 -42.21 7.73
#